data_AF-Q20CF6-F1
#
_entry.id   AF-Q20CF6-F1
#
_cell.length_a   1.000
_cell.length_b   1.000
_cell.length_c   1.000
_cell.angle_alpha   90.00
_cell.angle_beta   90.00
_cell.angle_gamma   90.00
#
_symmetry.space_group_name_H-M   'P 1'
#
loop_
_entity.id
_entity.type
_entity.pdbx_description
1 polymer ?
#
loop_
_entity_poly.entity_id
_entity_poly.type
_entity_poly.pdbx_seq_one_letter_code
_entity_poly.pdbx_strand_id
1 'polypeptide(L)'
;MRDRVGSRPIPDRDQDRNRRIRDRDQRIRDRDQRIRDRDLLERPSYCDAEFALEQIAKGRATGRHAPLWLRARLQAVLFELGCRIHAHCGKVLFLGLLVFGAFAVGLRVASVETDIEELWVEVDGRVSRELAYTRLKIGEDAGTSPQMLIQTGRSGGGIGAEKARQQLTPEGLRQHLVSAQAASRTQVTLYGKEWTLDKLCFKSGIPIFEISLVDQLVERLFPCVVITPLDCFWDGAKLQEGFIYLPSQPVIRWTNLDPERLLEALGSVLDVSQLKRLLQRAGVGRAYMDRPCLEPSDPDCPDTAPNKHSGQAPDVAGELSGGCYGFSRRYMHWQEELIIGGAARNGSRLLTAQALQTVFHLMSADQLFRTFKGDYEMLDVNWNREKAAAVLDAWQRKFVQVVQQSVPPNSSHVVSSFTQTTLKDILRSFSSVSAVRIAGGYLLMMVYSCMTMLRWECGRSQGAVGLAGVLLVALSVASGLGLCSL
;
A
#
# COMPACT_ATOMS: atom_id res chain seq x y z
N MET A 1 -29.27 -40.72 99.39
CA MET A 1 -28.60 -41.20 98.15
C MET A 1 -28.09 -39.97 97.42
N ARG A 2 -26.76 -39.83 97.29
CA ARG A 2 -26.09 -38.75 96.54
C ARG A 2 -25.73 -39.30 95.17
N ASP A 3 -26.37 -38.81 94.11
CA ASP A 3 -25.93 -39.09 92.74
C ASP A 3 -24.97 -38.01 92.25
N ARG A 4 -23.77 -38.44 91.88
CA ARG A 4 -22.77 -37.65 91.15
C ARG A 4 -23.15 -37.68 89.67
N VAL A 5 -23.37 -36.53 89.05
CA VAL A 5 -23.30 -36.39 87.59
C VAL A 5 -22.06 -35.56 87.26
N GLY A 6 -21.07 -36.22 86.65
CA GLY A 6 -19.80 -35.63 86.27
C GLY A 6 -19.91 -34.67 85.11
N SER A 7 -19.21 -33.54 85.22
CA SER A 7 -19.00 -32.57 84.14
C SER A 7 -18.16 -33.19 83.02
N ARG A 8 -18.69 -33.24 81.79
CA ARG A 8 -17.91 -33.52 80.58
C ARG A 8 -17.36 -32.20 80.03
N PRO A 9 -16.09 -32.13 79.60
CA PRO A 9 -15.54 -30.92 78.97
C PRO A 9 -16.09 -30.72 77.55
N ILE A 10 -16.35 -29.45 77.19
CA ILE A 10 -16.79 -28.99 75.87
C ILE A 10 -15.59 -29.03 74.90
N PRO A 11 -15.69 -29.65 73.71
CA PRO A 11 -14.58 -29.71 72.76
C PRO A 11 -14.33 -28.35 72.08
N ASP A 12 -13.05 -27.96 72.03
CA ASP A 12 -12.55 -26.71 71.46
C ASP A 12 -12.57 -26.74 69.92
N ARG A 13 -13.50 -25.97 69.32
CA ARG A 13 -13.86 -26.01 67.90
C ARG A 13 -12.71 -25.60 66.97
N ASP A 14 -11.78 -24.79 67.46
CA ASP A 14 -10.61 -24.31 66.71
C ASP A 14 -9.47 -25.34 66.67
N GLN A 15 -9.30 -26.14 67.73
CA GLN A 15 -8.36 -27.27 67.72
C GLN A 15 -8.78 -28.35 66.73
N ASP A 16 -10.07 -28.64 66.64
CA ASP A 16 -10.61 -29.61 65.69
C ASP A 16 -10.49 -29.14 64.23
N ARG A 17 -10.62 -27.84 63.97
CA ARG A 17 -10.40 -27.27 62.63
C ARG A 17 -8.93 -27.37 62.23
N ASN A 18 -8.02 -27.06 63.14
CA ASN A 18 -6.57 -27.16 62.92
C ASN A 18 -6.08 -28.61 62.77
N ARG A 19 -6.69 -29.57 63.48
CA ARG A 19 -6.45 -31.00 63.27
C ARG A 19 -6.89 -31.46 61.89
N ARG A 20 -8.10 -31.08 61.44
CA ARG A 20 -8.61 -31.45 60.10
C ARG A 20 -7.75 -30.90 58.96
N ILE A 21 -7.19 -29.70 59.12
CA ILE A 21 -6.25 -29.11 58.14
C ILE A 21 -4.94 -29.92 58.12
N ARG A 22 -4.34 -30.20 59.29
CA ARG A 22 -3.13 -31.03 59.39
C ARG A 22 -3.31 -32.42 58.81
N ASP A 23 -4.43 -33.09 59.11
CA ASP A 23 -4.75 -34.42 58.59
C ASP A 23 -5.00 -34.41 57.07
N ARG A 24 -5.48 -33.28 56.53
CA ARG A 24 -5.64 -33.11 55.07
C ARG A 24 -4.29 -32.92 54.41
N ASP A 25 -3.43 -32.07 54.97
CA ASP A 25 -2.09 -31.82 54.46
C ASP A 25 -1.19 -33.07 54.53
N GLN A 26 -1.33 -33.85 55.59
CA GLN A 26 -0.61 -35.11 55.76
C GLN A 26 -1.06 -36.16 54.74
N ARG A 27 -2.37 -36.27 54.49
CA ARG A 27 -2.90 -37.13 53.41
C ARG A 27 -2.44 -36.71 52.02
N ILE A 28 -2.25 -35.42 51.77
CA ILE A 28 -1.71 -34.92 50.50
C ILE A 28 -0.23 -35.31 50.37
N ARG A 29 0.58 -35.09 51.41
CA ARG A 29 2.00 -35.48 51.44
C ARG A 29 2.21 -36.97 51.22
N ASP A 30 1.45 -37.82 51.90
CA ASP A 30 1.53 -39.28 51.78
C ASP A 30 1.11 -39.77 50.38
N ARG A 31 0.23 -39.03 49.70
CA ARG A 31 -0.19 -39.35 48.33
C ARG A 31 0.86 -38.91 47.31
N ASP A 32 1.45 -37.73 47.47
CA ASP A 32 2.50 -37.22 46.57
C ASP A 32 3.80 -38.02 46.70
N GLN A 33 4.11 -38.53 47.90
CA GLN A 33 5.25 -39.42 48.12
C GLN A 33 5.06 -40.77 47.41
N ARG A 34 3.87 -41.38 47.51
CA ARG A 34 3.52 -42.59 46.76
C ARG A 34 3.58 -42.42 45.25
N ILE A 35 3.24 -41.23 44.74
CA ILE A 35 3.35 -40.92 43.30
C ILE A 35 4.81 -40.84 42.88
N ARG A 36 5.68 -40.16 43.65
CA ARG A 36 7.12 -40.11 43.38
C ARG A 36 7.76 -41.50 43.38
N ASP A 37 7.42 -42.33 44.36
CA ASP A 37 7.94 -43.69 44.47
C ASP A 37 7.50 -44.54 43.26
N ARG A 38 6.27 -44.33 42.77
CA ARG A 38 5.77 -44.97 41.56
C ARG A 38 6.46 -44.48 40.29
N ASP A 39 6.70 -43.19 40.15
CA ASP A 39 7.38 -42.60 38.99
C ASP A 39 8.84 -43.06 38.88
N LEU A 40 9.53 -43.25 40.01
CA LEU A 40 10.87 -43.84 40.06
C LEU A 40 10.90 -45.32 39.65
N LEU A 41 9.79 -46.04 39.82
CA LEU A 41 9.65 -47.44 39.40
C LEU A 41 9.25 -47.57 37.92
N GLU A 42 8.34 -46.71 37.44
CA GLU A 42 7.83 -46.78 36.07
C GLU A 42 8.75 -46.05 35.07
N ARG A 43 9.38 -44.94 35.46
CA ARG A 43 10.18 -44.07 34.58
C ARG A 43 11.44 -43.50 35.27
N PRO A 44 12.36 -44.36 35.77
CA PRO A 44 13.53 -43.93 36.53
C PRO A 44 14.42 -42.96 35.73
N SER A 45 14.72 -43.27 34.46
CA SER A 45 15.55 -42.40 33.62
C SER A 45 14.94 -41.02 33.32
N TYR A 46 13.63 -40.86 33.45
CA TYR A 46 12.95 -39.59 33.22
C TYR A 46 12.97 -38.70 34.46
N CYS A 47 12.67 -39.27 35.62
CA CYS A 47 12.53 -38.56 36.88
C CYS A 47 13.86 -38.32 37.59
N ASP A 48 14.74 -39.32 37.61
CA ASP A 48 16.07 -39.25 38.23
C ASP A 48 17.04 -40.17 37.48
N ALA A 49 17.74 -39.60 36.49
CA ALA A 49 18.69 -40.34 35.68
C ALA A 49 19.93 -40.79 36.47
N GLU A 50 20.27 -40.12 37.56
CA GLU A 50 21.39 -40.49 38.44
C GLU A 50 21.06 -41.77 39.20
N PHE A 51 19.87 -41.84 39.79
CA PHE A 51 19.36 -43.08 40.39
C PHE A 51 19.33 -44.24 39.38
N ALA A 52 18.89 -43.97 38.14
CA ALA A 52 18.86 -44.98 37.09
C ALA A 52 20.28 -45.48 36.70
N LEU A 53 21.28 -44.61 36.63
CA LEU A 53 22.68 -45.01 36.42
C LEU A 53 23.21 -45.87 37.56
N GLU A 54 22.86 -45.51 38.79
CA GLU A 54 23.28 -46.24 39.98
C GLU A 54 22.69 -47.66 40.01
N GLN A 55 21.43 -47.84 39.57
CA GLN A 55 20.82 -49.17 39.43
C GLN A 55 21.48 -50.01 38.33
N ILE A 56 21.92 -49.38 37.23
CA ILE A 56 22.68 -50.07 36.18
C ILE A 56 24.07 -50.47 36.70
N ALA A 57 24.75 -49.58 37.43
CA ALA A 57 26.05 -49.87 38.05
C ALA A 57 25.96 -50.99 39.12
N LYS A 58 24.84 -51.06 39.84
CA LYS A 58 24.53 -52.14 40.81
C LYS A 58 24.12 -53.46 40.14
N GLY A 59 24.06 -53.54 38.81
CA GLY A 59 23.67 -54.73 38.05
C GLY A 59 22.18 -55.08 38.15
N ARG A 60 21.34 -54.18 38.66
CA ARG A 60 19.90 -54.41 38.85
C ARG A 60 19.06 -54.01 37.63
N ALA A 61 19.67 -53.28 36.69
CA ALA A 61 19.05 -52.87 35.43
C ALA A 61 20.11 -52.84 34.31
N THR A 62 19.66 -52.91 33.05
CA THR A 62 20.53 -52.84 31.87
C THR A 62 20.16 -51.63 31.01
N GLY A 63 21.14 -50.89 30.50
CA GLY A 63 20.88 -49.72 29.64
C GLY A 63 22.16 -49.09 29.08
N ARG A 64 22.00 -48.06 28.25
CA ARG A 64 23.14 -47.31 27.67
C ARG A 64 23.63 -46.25 28.65
N HIS A 65 24.90 -46.35 29.06
CA HIS A 65 25.50 -45.46 30.07
C HIS A 65 25.67 -44.01 29.60
N ALA A 66 26.26 -43.78 28.43
CA ALA A 66 26.65 -42.43 28.00
C ALA A 66 25.48 -41.42 27.87
N PRO A 67 24.33 -41.75 27.23
CA PRO A 67 23.19 -40.82 27.16
C PRO A 67 22.57 -40.55 28.53
N LEU A 68 22.54 -41.56 29.40
CA LEU A 68 21.95 -41.45 30.73
C LEU A 68 22.84 -40.61 31.66
N TRP A 69 24.16 -40.77 31.56
CA TRP A 69 25.15 -39.93 32.23
C TRP A 69 25.05 -38.45 31.84
N LEU A 70 24.93 -38.16 30.54
CA LEU A 70 24.72 -36.80 30.05
C LEU A 70 23.41 -36.21 30.59
N ARG A 71 22.33 -37.00 30.59
CA ARG A 71 21.03 -36.58 31.14
C ARG A 71 21.11 -36.31 32.64
N ALA A 72 21.76 -37.16 33.42
CA ALA A 72 21.95 -36.96 34.85
C ALA A 72 22.71 -35.66 35.13
N ARG A 73 23.78 -35.38 34.36
CA ARG A 73 24.53 -34.13 34.50
C ARG A 73 23.67 -32.89 34.18
N LEU A 74 22.88 -32.94 33.12
CA LEU A 74 21.96 -31.85 32.76
C LEU A 74 20.85 -31.66 33.81
N GLN A 75 20.27 -32.75 34.31
CA GLN A 75 19.27 -32.72 35.37
C GLN A 75 19.84 -32.11 36.65
N ALA A 76 21.05 -32.48 37.05
CA ALA A 76 21.72 -31.91 38.23
C ALA A 76 21.91 -30.39 38.11
N VAL A 77 22.39 -29.90 36.95
CA VAL A 77 22.57 -28.46 36.72
C VAL A 77 21.24 -27.70 36.72
N LEU A 78 20.21 -28.23 36.04
CA LEU A 78 18.88 -27.60 36.01
C LEU A 78 18.18 -27.65 37.38
N PHE A 79 18.39 -28.72 38.15
CA PHE A 79 17.87 -28.85 39.50
C PHE A 79 18.54 -27.84 40.44
N GLU A 80 19.87 -27.70 40.37
CA GLU A 80 20.60 -26.68 41.13
C GLU A 80 20.12 -25.27 40.79
N LEU A 81 19.92 -24.98 39.49
CA LEU A 81 19.33 -23.72 39.04
C LEU A 81 17.92 -23.52 39.62
N GLY A 82 17.08 -24.56 39.58
CA GLY A 82 15.73 -24.54 40.15
C GLY A 82 15.74 -24.26 41.66
N CYS A 83 16.66 -24.88 42.42
CA CYS A 83 16.82 -24.63 43.85
C CYS A 83 17.24 -23.18 44.13
N ARG A 84 18.16 -22.61 43.33
CA ARG A 84 18.56 -21.20 43.45
C ARG A 84 17.39 -20.25 43.14
N ILE A 85 16.62 -20.54 42.09
CA ILE A 85 15.41 -19.76 41.73
C ILE A 85 14.37 -19.87 42.86
N HIS A 86 14.16 -21.06 43.43
CA HIS A 86 13.23 -21.25 44.53
C HIS A 86 13.64 -20.44 45.77
N ALA A 87 14.93 -20.43 46.12
CA ALA A 87 15.48 -19.65 47.23
C ALA A 87 15.39 -18.12 47.02
N HIS A 88 15.39 -17.65 45.77
CA HIS A 88 15.37 -16.23 45.39
C HIS A 88 14.22 -15.86 44.46
N CYS A 89 13.06 -16.50 44.62
CA CYS A 89 11.97 -16.45 43.65
C CYS A 89 11.48 -15.03 43.33
N GLY A 90 11.26 -14.19 44.34
CA GLY A 90 10.83 -12.80 44.16
C GLY A 90 11.88 -11.92 43.50
N LYS A 91 13.16 -12.09 43.85
CA LYS A 91 14.27 -11.29 43.28
C LYS A 91 14.48 -11.59 41.81
N VAL A 92 14.49 -12.89 41.45
CA VAL A 92 14.66 -13.33 40.06
C VAL A 92 13.48 -12.86 39.20
N LEU A 93 12.24 -13.00 39.68
CA LEU A 93 11.06 -12.59 38.95
C LEU A 93 11.00 -11.06 38.76
N PHE A 94 11.29 -10.28 39.80
CA PHE A 94 11.31 -8.82 39.70
C PHE A 94 12.39 -8.32 38.72
N LEU A 95 13.61 -8.85 38.83
CA LEU A 95 14.71 -8.47 37.94
C LEU A 95 14.39 -8.84 36.48
N GLY A 96 13.83 -10.04 36.25
CA GLY A 96 13.43 -10.49 34.92
C GLY A 96 12.35 -9.58 34.30
N LEU A 97 11.31 -9.24 35.06
CA LEU A 97 10.26 -8.32 34.61
C LEU A 97 10.82 -6.92 34.31
N LEU A 98 11.78 -6.43 35.10
CA LEU A 98 12.44 -5.15 34.87
C LEU A 98 13.22 -5.17 33.55
N VAL A 99 14.03 -6.21 33.32
CA VAL A 99 14.81 -6.36 32.09
C VAL A 99 13.90 -6.46 30.86
N PHE A 100 12.86 -7.31 30.91
CA PHE A 100 11.90 -7.40 29.81
C PHE A 100 11.13 -6.10 29.58
N GLY A 101 10.74 -5.41 30.66
CA GLY A 101 10.11 -4.10 30.58
C GLY A 101 11.01 -3.05 29.94
N ALA A 102 12.31 -3.03 30.27
CA ALA A 102 13.28 -2.12 29.69
C ALA A 102 13.41 -2.31 28.18
N PHE A 103 13.52 -3.56 27.70
CA PHE A 103 13.56 -3.84 26.26
C PHE A 103 12.24 -3.52 25.56
N ALA A 104 11.10 -3.75 26.22
CA ALA A 104 9.80 -3.39 25.66
C ALA A 104 9.63 -1.88 25.43
N VAL A 105 10.37 -1.01 26.15
CA VAL A 105 10.37 0.44 25.87
C VAL A 105 10.95 0.75 24.47
N GLY A 106 11.83 -0.10 23.95
CA GLY A 106 12.40 0.02 22.61
C GLY A 106 11.37 0.12 21.48
N LEU A 107 10.17 -0.44 21.68
CA LEU A 107 9.05 -0.36 20.74
C LEU A 107 8.64 1.08 20.38
N ARG A 108 9.01 2.08 21.18
CA ARG A 108 8.76 3.50 20.85
C ARG A 108 9.56 3.99 19.64
N VAL A 109 10.68 3.36 19.34
CA VAL A 109 11.58 3.69 18.23
C VAL A 109 11.18 2.95 16.95
N ALA A 110 10.26 1.98 17.05
CA ALA A 110 9.83 1.18 15.91
C ALA A 110 9.24 2.07 14.79
N SER A 111 9.97 2.14 13.67
CA SER A 111 9.48 2.69 12.42
C SER A 111 8.96 1.57 11.53
N VAL A 112 7.80 1.78 10.92
CA VAL A 112 7.25 0.86 9.93
C VAL A 112 7.64 1.39 8.57
N GLU A 113 8.48 0.63 7.86
CA GLU A 113 8.84 0.97 6.50
C GLU A 113 7.64 0.77 5.57
N THR A 114 7.39 1.74 4.70
CA THR A 114 6.25 1.71 3.76
C THR A 114 6.68 1.95 2.32
N ASP A 115 7.96 2.21 2.08
CA ASP A 115 8.51 2.29 0.74
C ASP A 115 8.72 0.89 0.13
N ILE A 116 8.09 0.65 -1.01
CA ILE A 116 8.18 -0.62 -1.75
C ILE A 116 9.59 -0.87 -2.23
N GLU A 117 10.30 0.17 -2.68
CA GLU A 117 11.65 0.00 -3.21
C GLU A 117 12.58 -0.51 -2.12
N GLU A 118 12.47 0.02 -0.90
CA GLU A 118 13.28 -0.43 0.24
C GLU A 118 12.86 -1.81 0.76
N LEU A 119 11.56 -2.12 0.72
CA LEU A 119 11.03 -3.40 1.18
C LEU A 119 11.40 -4.60 0.28
N TRP A 120 11.49 -4.39 -1.03
CA TRP A 120 11.63 -5.48 -2.01
C TRP A 120 12.99 -5.56 -2.70
N VAL A 121 13.77 -4.49 -2.70
CA VAL A 121 15.11 -4.51 -3.32
C VAL A 121 16.12 -5.11 -2.36
N GLU A 122 16.89 -6.08 -2.86
CA GLU A 122 18.00 -6.67 -2.11
C GLU A 122 19.08 -5.62 -1.83
N VAL A 123 19.39 -5.42 -0.55
CA VAL A 123 20.45 -4.53 -0.07
C VAL A 123 21.81 -5.04 -0.58
N ASP A 124 22.67 -4.11 -1.03
CA ASP A 124 24.00 -4.38 -1.61
C ASP A 124 24.04 -5.22 -2.90
N GLY A 125 22.88 -5.64 -3.41
CA GLY A 125 22.73 -6.31 -4.69
C GLY A 125 23.01 -5.39 -5.88
N ARG A 126 23.05 -5.95 -7.09
CA ARG A 126 23.27 -5.17 -8.33
C ARG A 126 22.24 -4.05 -8.50
N VAL A 127 20.96 -4.35 -8.27
CA VAL A 127 19.84 -3.39 -8.43
C VAL A 127 19.99 -2.22 -7.47
N SER A 128 20.38 -2.46 -6.22
CA SER A 128 20.62 -1.38 -5.24
C SER A 128 21.71 -0.40 -5.71
N ARG A 129 22.79 -0.91 -6.32
CA ARG A 129 23.88 -0.07 -6.86
C ARG A 129 23.45 0.73 -8.09
N GLU A 130 22.66 0.13 -8.97
CA GLU A 130 22.10 0.80 -10.14
C GLU A 130 21.10 1.89 -9.73
N LEU A 131 20.25 1.63 -8.73
CA LEU A 131 19.36 2.63 -8.12
C LEU A 131 20.15 3.77 -7.48
N ALA A 132 21.19 3.46 -6.69
CA ALA A 132 22.05 4.47 -6.07
C ALA A 132 22.75 5.35 -7.12
N TYR A 133 23.26 4.74 -8.21
CA TYR A 133 23.85 5.48 -9.31
C TYR A 133 22.84 6.39 -10.01
N THR A 134 21.62 5.90 -10.25
CA THR A 134 20.54 6.66 -10.88
C THR A 134 20.11 7.84 -10.00
N ARG A 135 19.95 7.62 -8.69
CA ARG A 135 19.64 8.68 -7.71
C ARG A 135 20.73 9.76 -7.67
N LEU A 136 22.00 9.36 -7.77
CA LEU A 136 23.13 10.30 -7.81
C LEU A 136 23.18 11.14 -9.10
N LYS A 137 22.83 10.56 -10.26
CA LYS A 137 22.98 11.22 -11.57
C LYS A 137 21.75 11.98 -12.03
N ILE A 138 20.56 11.43 -11.81
CA ILE A 138 19.30 11.99 -12.28
C ILE A 138 18.58 12.72 -11.14
N GLY A 139 18.69 12.21 -9.91
CA GLY A 139 18.03 12.73 -8.71
C GLY A 139 17.23 11.64 -7.99
N GLU A 140 16.80 11.95 -6.77
CA GLU A 140 16.06 11.05 -5.86
C GLU A 140 14.81 10.45 -6.51
N ASP A 141 14.09 11.25 -7.31
CA ASP A 141 12.93 10.82 -8.10
C ASP A 141 13.21 10.88 -9.60
N ALA A 142 14.00 9.91 -10.10
CA ALA A 142 14.49 9.88 -11.47
C ALA A 142 13.42 9.64 -12.57
N GLY A 143 12.14 9.56 -12.20
CA GLY A 143 11.03 9.22 -13.11
C GLY A 143 9.82 10.12 -12.99
N THR A 144 8.95 10.06 -13.98
CA THR A 144 7.59 10.62 -13.94
C THR A 144 6.67 9.74 -13.12
N SER A 145 5.64 10.32 -12.50
CA SER A 145 4.63 9.57 -11.75
C SER A 145 3.39 9.33 -12.63
N PRO A 146 3.15 8.09 -13.13
CA PRO A 146 1.98 7.80 -13.96
C PRO A 146 0.71 7.66 -13.11
N GLN A 147 -0.35 8.36 -13.50
CA GLN A 147 -1.69 8.22 -12.94
C GLN A 147 -2.58 7.52 -13.97
N MET A 148 -3.06 6.33 -13.63
CA MET A 148 -3.76 5.46 -14.57
C MET A 148 -5.27 5.57 -14.37
N LEU A 149 -5.98 5.56 -15.49
CA LEU A 149 -7.43 5.47 -15.60
C LEU A 149 -7.75 4.30 -16.54
N ILE A 150 -8.43 3.28 -16.02
CA ILE A 150 -8.74 2.06 -16.75
C ILE A 150 -10.27 1.89 -16.78
N GLN A 151 -10.83 1.82 -17.98
CA GLN A 151 -12.23 1.49 -18.19
C GLN A 151 -12.38 0.02 -18.56
N THR A 152 -13.34 -0.65 -17.93
CA THR A 152 -13.73 -2.04 -18.22
C THR A 152 -15.25 -2.19 -18.28
N GLY A 153 -15.71 -3.30 -18.87
CA GLY A 153 -17.13 -3.65 -18.88
C GLY A 153 -17.59 -4.19 -17.52
N ARG A 154 -18.76 -3.76 -17.05
CA ARG A 154 -19.34 -4.28 -15.80
C ARG A 154 -19.69 -5.76 -15.95
N SER A 155 -19.07 -6.61 -15.12
CA SER A 155 -19.31 -8.05 -15.11
C SER A 155 -20.58 -8.38 -14.31
N GLY A 156 -21.75 -8.41 -14.96
CA GLY A 156 -23.00 -8.90 -14.37
C GLY A 156 -23.89 -9.53 -15.45
N GLY A 157 -24.52 -10.67 -15.20
CA GLY A 157 -25.19 -11.51 -16.23
C GLY A 157 -26.50 -10.98 -16.83
N GLY A 158 -26.61 -9.69 -17.16
CA GLY A 158 -27.73 -9.12 -17.90
C GLY A 158 -27.42 -8.96 -19.40
N ILE A 159 -28.46 -8.86 -20.23
CA ILE A 159 -28.37 -8.71 -21.70
C ILE A 159 -27.52 -7.49 -22.13
N GLY A 160 -27.43 -6.46 -21.28
CA GLY A 160 -26.56 -5.28 -21.50
C GLY A 160 -25.07 -5.49 -21.19
N ALA A 161 -24.70 -6.55 -20.48
CA ALA A 161 -23.30 -6.77 -20.06
C ALA A 161 -22.42 -7.40 -21.12
N GLU A 162 -23.01 -8.12 -22.08
CA GLU A 162 -22.27 -8.63 -23.24
C GLU A 162 -21.87 -7.48 -24.18
N LYS A 163 -22.77 -6.51 -24.39
CA LYS A 163 -22.47 -5.26 -25.10
C LYS A 163 -21.45 -4.39 -24.35
N ALA A 164 -21.48 -4.42 -23.02
CA ALA A 164 -20.54 -3.70 -22.17
C ALA A 164 -19.13 -4.29 -22.14
N ARG A 165 -18.94 -5.56 -22.50
CA ARG A 165 -17.61 -6.19 -22.59
C ARG A 165 -16.78 -5.59 -23.73
N GLN A 166 -17.45 -5.12 -24.78
CA GLN A 166 -16.80 -4.48 -25.91
C GLN A 166 -16.60 -2.99 -25.64
N GLN A 167 -15.36 -2.55 -25.47
CA GLN A 167 -15.05 -1.12 -25.25
C GLN A 167 -14.90 -0.32 -26.54
N LEU A 168 -14.66 -0.97 -27.69
CA LEU A 168 -14.45 -0.32 -28.99
C LEU A 168 -15.78 0.13 -29.62
N THR A 169 -16.59 0.85 -28.86
CA THR A 169 -17.83 1.48 -29.36
C THR A 169 -17.77 2.99 -29.10
N PRO A 170 -18.47 3.81 -29.90
CA PRO A 170 -18.55 5.25 -29.66
C PRO A 170 -19.04 5.59 -28.24
N GLU A 171 -20.01 4.82 -27.71
CA GLU A 171 -20.52 5.03 -26.35
C GLU A 171 -19.47 4.70 -25.28
N GLY A 172 -18.68 3.64 -25.49
CA GLY A 172 -17.59 3.25 -24.61
C GLY A 172 -16.52 4.32 -24.53
N LEU A 173 -16.08 4.85 -25.68
CA LEU A 173 -15.10 5.95 -25.70
C LEU A 173 -15.68 7.26 -25.15
N ARG A 174 -16.98 7.52 -25.33
CA ARG A 174 -17.63 8.71 -24.76
C ARG A 174 -17.63 8.67 -23.23
N GLN A 175 -17.91 7.52 -22.62
CA GLN A 175 -17.79 7.37 -21.16
C GLN A 175 -16.34 7.54 -20.69
N HIS A 176 -15.38 7.03 -21.47
CA HIS A 176 -13.95 7.17 -21.18
C HIS A 176 -13.53 8.64 -21.26
N LEU A 177 -13.99 9.37 -22.27
CA LEU A 177 -13.78 10.82 -22.46
C LEU A 177 -14.34 11.62 -21.29
N VAL A 178 -15.59 11.37 -20.87
CA VAL A 178 -16.19 12.07 -19.72
C VAL A 178 -15.35 11.88 -18.47
N SER A 179 -14.87 10.66 -18.23
CA SER A 179 -14.07 10.33 -17.05
C SER A 179 -12.65 10.91 -17.12
N ALA A 180 -12.01 10.82 -18.29
CA ALA A 180 -10.69 11.41 -18.54
C ALA A 180 -10.72 12.95 -18.48
N GLN A 181 -11.79 13.57 -18.96
CA GLN A 181 -11.97 15.02 -18.91
C GLN A 181 -12.21 15.49 -17.47
N ALA A 182 -13.04 14.79 -16.70
CA ALA A 182 -13.22 15.04 -15.27
C ALA A 182 -11.89 14.92 -14.52
N ALA A 183 -11.11 13.88 -14.82
CA ALA A 183 -9.75 13.70 -14.31
C ALA A 183 -8.83 14.88 -14.67
N SER A 184 -8.81 15.32 -15.93
CA SER A 184 -7.94 16.42 -16.38
C SER A 184 -8.23 17.75 -15.70
N ARG A 185 -9.50 18.01 -15.37
CA ARG A 185 -10.00 19.22 -14.70
C ARG A 185 -9.89 19.16 -13.18
N THR A 186 -9.16 18.20 -12.65
CA THR A 186 -8.94 18.09 -11.21
C THR A 186 -8.07 19.25 -10.74
N GLN A 187 -8.58 20.01 -9.77
CA GLN A 187 -7.85 21.10 -9.13
C GLN A 187 -7.84 20.93 -7.62
N VAL A 188 -6.73 21.32 -6.98
CA VAL A 188 -6.57 21.33 -5.53
C VAL A 188 -6.01 22.68 -5.09
N THR A 189 -6.61 23.26 -4.05
CA THR A 189 -6.10 24.48 -3.42
C THR A 189 -5.27 24.11 -2.20
N LEU A 190 -3.96 24.38 -2.24
CA LEU A 190 -3.03 24.10 -1.15
C LEU A 190 -2.03 25.25 -1.03
N TYR A 191 -1.70 25.64 0.20
CA TYR A 191 -0.81 26.79 0.49
C TYR A 191 -1.27 28.11 -0.15
N GLY A 192 -2.59 28.32 -0.29
CA GLY A 192 -3.15 29.52 -0.91
C GLY A 192 -3.00 29.60 -2.43
N LYS A 193 -2.56 28.51 -3.09
CA LYS A 193 -2.42 28.40 -4.55
C LYS A 193 -3.32 27.32 -5.11
N GLU A 194 -3.78 27.52 -6.34
CA GLU A 194 -4.51 26.51 -7.10
C GLU A 194 -3.56 25.70 -7.98
N TRP A 195 -3.66 24.37 -7.84
CA TRP A 195 -2.86 23.40 -8.56
C TRP A 195 -3.74 22.61 -9.52
N THR A 196 -3.57 22.86 -10.82
CA THR A 196 -4.25 22.19 -11.93
C THR A 196 -3.33 21.16 -12.59
N LEU A 197 -3.88 20.32 -13.47
CA LEU A 197 -3.08 19.34 -14.20
C LEU A 197 -1.96 20.00 -15.01
N ASP A 198 -2.21 21.13 -15.66
CA ASP A 198 -1.21 21.84 -16.48
C ASP A 198 0.05 22.27 -15.69
N LYS A 199 -0.11 22.59 -14.39
CA LYS A 199 1.01 22.93 -13.49
C LYS A 199 1.76 21.70 -12.97
N LEU A 200 1.11 20.54 -12.90
CA LEU A 200 1.65 19.33 -12.26
C LEU A 200 2.15 18.28 -13.27
N CYS A 201 1.67 18.34 -14.51
CA CYS A 201 1.95 17.34 -15.52
C CYS A 201 3.40 17.41 -15.99
N PHE A 202 3.91 16.27 -16.45
CA PHE A 202 5.21 16.20 -17.09
C PHE A 202 5.12 16.75 -18.52
N LYS A 203 5.93 17.78 -18.81
CA LYS A 203 6.11 18.38 -20.13
C LYS A 203 7.50 17.99 -20.64
N SER A 204 7.55 17.25 -21.74
CA SER A 204 8.82 16.71 -22.27
C SER A 204 9.57 17.74 -23.10
N GLY A 205 10.67 18.27 -22.55
CA GLY A 205 11.66 19.04 -23.30
C GLY A 205 11.12 20.30 -23.97
N ILE A 206 10.57 21.22 -23.17
CA ILE A 206 10.06 22.51 -23.66
C ILE A 206 11.22 23.27 -24.34
N PRO A 207 11.09 23.62 -25.63
CA PRO A 207 12.12 24.36 -26.34
C PRO A 207 12.15 25.81 -25.87
N ILE A 208 13.36 26.35 -25.68
CA ILE A 208 13.59 27.74 -25.28
C ILE A 208 13.74 28.58 -26.54
N PHE A 209 13.07 29.73 -26.59
CA PHE A 209 13.15 30.68 -27.70
C PHE A 209 13.75 32.02 -27.28
N GLU A 210 14.49 32.66 -28.18
CA GLU A 210 15.04 34.00 -27.95
C GLU A 210 13.94 35.07 -27.87
N ILE A 211 12.83 34.87 -28.59
CA ILE A 211 11.69 35.79 -28.60
C ILE A 211 10.80 35.46 -27.41
N SER A 212 10.80 36.31 -26.38
CA SER A 212 10.03 36.13 -25.15
C SER A 212 8.53 35.90 -25.37
N LEU A 213 7.94 36.53 -26.39
CA LEU A 213 6.53 36.33 -26.75
C LEU A 213 6.27 34.90 -27.26
N VAL A 214 7.17 34.34 -28.06
CA VAL A 214 7.07 32.96 -28.55
C VAL A 214 7.34 31.98 -27.42
N ASP A 215 8.32 32.28 -26.57
CA ASP A 215 8.68 31.48 -25.41
C ASP A 215 7.49 31.31 -24.45
N GLN A 216 6.85 32.42 -24.06
CA GLN A 216 5.64 32.41 -23.21
C GLN A 216 4.44 31.70 -23.88
N LEU A 217 4.29 31.86 -25.20
CA LEU A 217 3.23 31.19 -25.95
C LEU A 217 3.43 29.68 -25.92
N VAL A 218 4.66 29.22 -26.15
CA VAL A 218 4.99 27.81 -26.15
C VAL A 218 4.86 27.25 -24.74
N GLU A 219 5.38 27.93 -23.71
CA GLU A 219 5.29 27.48 -22.31
C GLU A 219 3.83 27.25 -21.84
N ARG A 220 2.91 28.14 -22.23
CA ARG A 220 1.47 28.05 -21.89
C ARG A 220 0.69 27.03 -22.72
N LEU A 221 1.09 26.77 -23.96
CA LEU A 221 0.42 25.79 -24.82
C LEU A 221 1.05 24.40 -24.78
N PHE A 222 2.30 24.25 -24.30
CA PHE A 222 3.03 23.00 -24.41
C PHE A 222 2.25 21.87 -23.72
N PRO A 223 1.86 20.81 -24.46
CA PRO A 223 0.89 19.86 -23.96
C PRO A 223 1.51 18.93 -22.93
N CYS A 224 0.66 18.49 -21.99
CA CYS A 224 1.00 17.46 -21.03
C CYS A 224 1.16 16.10 -21.73
N VAL A 225 2.09 15.27 -21.26
CA VAL A 225 2.22 13.89 -21.74
C VAL A 225 1.08 13.03 -21.18
N VAL A 226 0.03 12.86 -21.98
CA VAL A 226 -1.12 12.00 -21.68
C VAL A 226 -1.17 10.90 -22.71
N ILE A 227 -0.98 9.65 -22.29
CA ILE A 227 -1.10 8.48 -23.16
C ILE A 227 -2.56 8.07 -23.14
N THR A 228 -3.26 8.15 -24.27
CA THR A 228 -4.72 7.93 -24.30
C THR A 228 -5.20 7.43 -25.66
N PRO A 229 -6.20 6.52 -25.72
CA PRO A 229 -6.85 6.15 -26.97
C PRO A 229 -7.65 7.32 -27.59
N LEU A 230 -7.98 8.34 -26.78
CA LEU A 230 -8.70 9.52 -27.23
C LEU A 230 -7.87 10.40 -28.17
N ASP A 231 -6.55 10.23 -28.19
CA ASP A 231 -5.68 10.96 -29.11
C ASP A 231 -5.96 10.55 -30.57
N CYS A 232 -6.48 9.36 -30.88
CA CYS A 232 -6.89 9.08 -32.26
C CYS A 232 -8.05 9.99 -32.74
N PHE A 233 -8.75 10.66 -31.83
CA PHE A 233 -9.91 11.50 -32.11
C PHE A 233 -9.61 12.97 -31.79
N TRP A 234 -10.43 13.87 -32.33
CA TRP A 234 -10.35 15.30 -32.00
C TRP A 234 -10.56 15.56 -30.50
N ASP A 235 -11.41 14.75 -29.86
CA ASP A 235 -11.73 14.85 -28.43
C ASP A 235 -10.52 14.68 -27.49
N GLY A 236 -9.41 14.09 -27.93
CA GLY A 236 -8.14 14.07 -27.18
C GLY A 236 -7.64 15.48 -26.83
N ALA A 237 -7.92 16.47 -27.68
CA ALA A 237 -7.60 17.87 -27.42
C ALA A 237 -8.31 18.44 -26.19
N LYS A 238 -9.48 17.91 -25.81
CA LYS A 238 -10.26 18.36 -24.65
C LYS A 238 -9.60 18.03 -23.32
N LEU A 239 -8.61 17.13 -23.31
CA LEU A 239 -7.84 16.75 -22.13
C LEU A 239 -6.68 17.72 -21.85
N GLN A 240 -6.33 18.57 -22.82
CA GLN A 240 -5.25 19.54 -22.69
C GLN A 240 -5.85 20.89 -22.26
N GLU A 241 -5.45 21.38 -21.09
CA GLU A 241 -6.00 22.62 -20.52
C GLU A 241 -5.27 23.90 -20.96
N GLY A 242 -4.08 23.76 -21.57
CA GLY A 242 -3.27 24.90 -22.01
C GLY A 242 -4.04 25.84 -22.93
N PHE A 243 -3.96 27.13 -22.63
CA PHE A 243 -4.67 28.17 -23.38
C PHE A 243 -3.84 29.44 -23.52
N ILE A 244 -4.10 30.19 -24.60
CA ILE A 244 -3.53 31.51 -24.82
C ILE A 244 -4.61 32.53 -25.18
N TYR A 245 -4.32 33.78 -24.86
CA TYR A 245 -5.11 34.93 -25.25
C TYR A 245 -4.36 35.70 -26.34
N LEU A 246 -4.99 35.88 -27.48
CA LEU A 246 -4.52 36.74 -28.55
C LEU A 246 -5.51 37.91 -28.70
N PRO A 247 -5.02 39.15 -28.88
CA PRO A 247 -5.90 40.29 -29.11
C PRO A 247 -6.86 40.02 -30.27
N SER A 248 -8.13 40.35 -30.08
CA SER A 248 -9.18 40.21 -31.11
C SER A 248 -9.48 38.78 -31.57
N GLN A 249 -9.00 37.75 -30.87
CA GLN A 249 -9.36 36.35 -31.11
C GLN A 249 -10.02 35.72 -29.87
N PRO A 250 -10.88 34.69 -30.05
CA PRO A 250 -11.34 33.89 -28.92
C PRO A 250 -10.15 33.18 -28.25
N VAL A 251 -10.35 32.72 -27.02
CA VAL A 251 -9.34 31.95 -26.29
C VAL A 251 -8.93 30.74 -27.13
N ILE A 252 -7.63 30.64 -27.43
CA ILE A 252 -7.10 29.54 -28.22
C ILE A 252 -6.70 28.41 -27.28
N ARG A 253 -7.19 27.22 -27.58
CA ARG A 253 -6.96 25.94 -26.90
C ARG A 253 -6.64 24.89 -27.94
N TRP A 254 -6.15 23.73 -27.52
CA TRP A 254 -5.92 22.61 -28.44
C TRP A 254 -7.17 22.17 -29.22
N THR A 255 -8.37 22.44 -28.71
CA THR A 255 -9.65 22.13 -29.37
C THR A 255 -9.97 23.00 -30.59
N ASN A 256 -9.42 24.22 -30.68
CA ASN A 256 -9.62 25.16 -31.80
C ASN A 256 -8.32 25.68 -32.42
N LEU A 257 -7.16 25.19 -31.97
CA LEU A 257 -5.84 25.53 -32.47
C LEU A 257 -5.49 24.75 -33.73
N ASP A 258 -5.31 25.46 -34.84
CA ASP A 258 -4.62 24.98 -36.03
C ASP A 258 -3.21 25.59 -36.05
N PRO A 259 -2.15 24.83 -35.73
CA PRO A 259 -0.78 25.36 -35.65
C PRO A 259 -0.29 25.97 -36.96
N GLU A 260 -0.70 25.43 -38.12
CA GLU A 260 -0.27 25.95 -39.42
C GLU A 260 -0.88 27.34 -39.68
N ARG A 261 -2.17 27.50 -39.41
CA ARG A 261 -2.86 28.80 -39.51
C ARG A 261 -2.32 29.81 -38.49
N LEU A 262 -2.02 29.36 -37.27
CA LEU A 262 -1.45 30.24 -36.24
C LEU A 262 -0.05 30.74 -36.64
N LEU A 263 0.79 29.86 -37.19
CA LEU A 263 2.11 30.25 -37.69
C LEU A 263 2.04 31.22 -38.86
N GLU A 264 1.07 31.07 -39.77
CA GLU A 264 0.86 32.02 -40.87
C GLU A 264 0.45 33.39 -40.34
N ALA A 265 -0.47 33.44 -39.38
CA ALA A 265 -0.89 34.69 -38.75
C ALA A 265 0.25 35.36 -38.00
N LEU A 266 1.00 34.62 -37.17
CA LEU A 266 2.13 35.15 -36.40
C LEU A 266 3.32 35.53 -37.29
N GLY A 267 3.55 34.79 -38.38
CA GLY A 267 4.65 35.04 -39.32
C GLY A 267 4.57 36.39 -40.05
N SER A 268 3.38 37.02 -40.05
CA SER A 268 3.22 38.38 -40.56
C SER A 268 3.79 39.47 -39.63
N VAL A 269 3.99 39.15 -38.35
CA VAL A 269 4.42 40.11 -37.30
C VAL A 269 5.76 39.71 -36.66
N LEU A 270 6.04 38.42 -36.55
CA LEU A 270 7.19 37.86 -35.81
C LEU A 270 7.93 36.85 -36.68
N ASP A 271 9.26 36.73 -36.48
CA ASP A 271 10.02 35.64 -37.09
C ASP A 271 9.74 34.31 -36.37
N VAL A 272 8.82 33.52 -36.95
CA VAL A 272 8.44 32.19 -36.46
C VAL A 272 9.18 31.05 -37.18
N SER A 273 10.26 31.35 -37.91
CA SER A 273 10.97 30.36 -38.75
C SER A 273 11.51 29.17 -37.94
N GLN A 274 12.03 29.42 -36.74
CA GLN A 274 12.53 28.36 -35.86
C GLN A 274 11.39 27.45 -35.39
N LEU A 275 10.29 28.03 -34.90
CA LEU A 275 9.11 27.31 -34.43
C LEU A 275 8.48 26.48 -35.56
N LYS A 276 8.35 27.05 -36.76
CA LYS A 276 7.84 26.35 -37.95
C LYS A 276 8.68 25.11 -38.28
N ARG A 277 10.01 25.23 -38.27
CA ARG A 277 10.91 24.08 -38.50
C ARG A 277 10.77 23.00 -37.43
N LEU A 278 10.61 23.38 -36.16
CA LEU A 278 10.41 22.44 -35.06
C LEU A 278 9.09 21.67 -35.23
N LEU A 279 7.99 22.37 -35.50
CA LEU A 279 6.66 21.74 -35.70
C LEU A 279 6.63 20.82 -36.94
N GLN A 280 7.29 21.21 -38.03
CA GLN A 280 7.45 20.36 -39.21
C GLN A 280 8.31 19.13 -38.92
N ARG A 281 9.42 19.28 -38.19
CA ARG A 281 10.29 18.17 -37.81
C ARG A 281 9.58 17.17 -36.89
N ALA A 282 8.74 17.67 -35.99
CA ALA A 282 7.89 16.89 -35.11
C ALA A 282 6.66 16.28 -35.80
N GLY A 283 6.35 16.69 -37.03
CA GLY A 283 5.18 16.18 -37.77
C GLY A 283 3.87 16.50 -37.07
N VAL A 284 3.72 17.72 -36.56
CA VAL A 284 2.49 18.17 -35.88
C VAL A 284 1.36 18.44 -36.88
N GLY A 285 1.68 19.06 -38.02
CA GLY A 285 0.69 19.46 -39.02
C GLY A 285 -0.43 20.31 -38.40
N ARG A 286 -1.68 19.91 -38.62
CA ARG A 286 -2.89 20.56 -38.08
C ARG A 286 -3.31 20.04 -36.70
N ALA A 287 -2.42 19.32 -36.01
CA ALA A 287 -2.59 18.73 -34.68
C ALA A 287 -3.82 17.82 -34.53
N TYR A 288 -4.91 18.35 -33.94
CA TYR A 288 -6.16 17.63 -33.69
C TYR A 288 -7.27 17.98 -34.68
N MET A 289 -7.10 19.01 -35.52
CA MET A 289 -8.16 19.55 -36.39
C MET A 289 -8.56 18.63 -37.55
N ASP A 290 -7.70 17.67 -37.91
CA ASP A 290 -7.92 16.72 -39.01
C ASP A 290 -8.33 15.32 -38.51
N ARG A 291 -8.57 15.16 -37.21
CA ARG A 291 -8.97 13.90 -36.59
C ARG A 291 -10.50 13.75 -36.60
N PRO A 292 -11.05 12.53 -36.66
CA PRO A 292 -12.48 12.30 -36.54
C PRO A 292 -12.98 12.73 -35.14
N CYS A 293 -14.17 13.31 -35.09
CA CYS A 293 -14.87 13.61 -33.83
C CYS A 293 -15.62 12.38 -33.34
N LEU A 294 -15.61 12.10 -32.03
CA LEU A 294 -16.45 11.02 -31.48
C LEU A 294 -17.93 11.34 -31.64
N GLU A 295 -18.31 12.61 -31.51
CA GLU A 295 -19.66 13.11 -31.67
C GLU A 295 -19.70 14.24 -32.73
N PRO A 296 -20.09 13.95 -33.98
CA PRO A 296 -20.16 14.96 -35.05
C PRO A 296 -21.12 16.11 -34.76
N SER A 297 -22.16 15.86 -33.96
CA SER A 297 -23.15 16.86 -33.54
C SER A 297 -22.64 17.86 -32.52
N ASP A 298 -21.45 17.64 -31.93
CA ASP A 298 -20.82 18.60 -31.02
C ASP A 298 -20.58 19.93 -31.76
N PRO A 299 -21.09 21.08 -31.27
CA PRO A 299 -20.87 22.37 -31.90
C PRO A 299 -19.39 22.76 -31.99
N ASP A 300 -18.55 22.30 -31.05
CA ASP A 300 -17.13 22.62 -31.00
C ASP A 300 -16.29 21.75 -31.97
N CYS A 301 -16.86 20.65 -32.50
CA CYS A 301 -16.17 19.79 -33.47
C CYS A 301 -15.88 20.59 -34.76
N PRO A 302 -14.63 20.64 -35.23
CA PRO A 302 -14.21 21.50 -36.34
C PRO A 302 -14.75 21.03 -37.68
N ASP A 303 -15.04 21.97 -38.58
CA ASP A 303 -15.49 21.69 -39.95
C ASP A 303 -14.48 20.91 -40.78
N THR A 304 -13.21 20.93 -40.38
CA THR A 304 -12.14 20.18 -41.06
C THR A 304 -12.10 18.71 -40.68
N ALA A 305 -12.86 18.27 -39.68
CA ALA A 305 -12.93 16.87 -39.29
C ALA A 305 -13.63 16.04 -40.37
N PRO A 306 -13.12 14.84 -40.71
CA PRO A 306 -13.60 14.04 -41.83
C PRO A 306 -15.07 13.60 -41.70
N ASN A 307 -15.60 13.53 -40.48
CA ASN A 307 -16.96 13.08 -40.19
C ASN A 307 -17.93 14.19 -39.76
N LYS A 308 -17.51 15.47 -39.71
CA LYS A 308 -18.37 16.59 -39.30
C LYS A 308 -19.56 16.77 -40.24
N HIS A 309 -19.31 16.83 -41.54
CA HIS A 309 -20.36 17.03 -42.55
C HIS A 309 -21.19 15.77 -42.84
N SER A 310 -20.59 14.58 -42.69
CA SER A 310 -21.30 13.32 -42.92
C SER A 310 -22.25 12.96 -41.78
N GLY A 311 -21.98 13.44 -40.56
CA GLY A 311 -22.76 13.11 -39.36
C GLY A 311 -22.63 11.65 -38.93
N GLN A 312 -21.73 10.87 -39.54
CA GLN A 312 -21.57 9.45 -39.26
C GLN A 312 -20.65 9.23 -38.04
N ALA A 313 -21.04 8.30 -37.18
CA ALA A 313 -20.19 7.87 -36.06
C ALA A 313 -18.89 7.24 -36.59
N PRO A 314 -17.73 7.52 -35.96
CA PRO A 314 -16.45 6.99 -36.43
C PRO A 314 -16.33 5.48 -36.21
N ASP A 315 -15.59 4.81 -37.09
CA ASP A 315 -15.19 3.41 -36.89
C ASP A 315 -14.06 3.33 -35.85
N VAL A 316 -14.46 3.27 -34.58
CA VAL A 316 -13.54 3.25 -33.43
C VAL A 316 -12.46 2.17 -33.55
N ALA A 317 -12.82 0.96 -33.99
CA ALA A 317 -11.87 -0.13 -34.07
C ALA A 317 -10.86 0.08 -35.21
N GLY A 318 -11.32 0.64 -36.33
CA GLY A 318 -10.45 1.05 -37.44
C GLY A 318 -9.47 2.14 -37.05
N GLU A 319 -9.94 3.21 -36.42
CA GLU A 319 -9.09 4.36 -36.02
C GLU A 319 -8.04 4.01 -34.96
N LEU A 320 -8.36 3.08 -34.05
CA LEU A 320 -7.43 2.62 -33.03
C LEU A 320 -6.43 1.55 -33.52
N SER A 321 -6.62 1.02 -34.74
CA SER A 321 -5.72 0.00 -35.31
C SER A 321 -4.38 0.64 -35.72
N GLY A 322 -3.26 0.05 -35.29
CA GLY A 322 -1.91 0.60 -35.39
C GLY A 322 -1.50 1.53 -34.24
N GLY A 323 -2.38 1.72 -33.24
CA GLY A 323 -2.15 2.61 -32.11
C GLY A 323 -2.51 4.07 -32.43
N CYS A 324 -2.32 4.95 -31.45
CA CYS A 324 -2.66 6.37 -31.56
C CYS A 324 -1.42 7.25 -31.59
N TYR A 325 -1.55 8.40 -32.22
CA TYR A 325 -0.51 9.42 -32.21
C TYR A 325 -1.00 10.63 -31.40
N GLY A 326 -0.18 11.14 -30.49
CA GLY A 326 -0.42 12.42 -29.81
C GLY A 326 -0.32 13.61 -30.78
N PHE A 327 -0.09 14.81 -30.27
CA PHE A 327 0.01 15.99 -31.15
C PHE A 327 1.18 15.91 -32.15
N SER A 328 2.25 15.18 -31.82
CA SER A 328 3.40 14.93 -32.70
C SER A 328 3.36 13.50 -33.25
N ARG A 329 3.11 13.37 -34.56
CA ARG A 329 3.05 12.04 -35.22
C ARG A 329 4.38 11.29 -35.25
N ARG A 330 5.50 12.00 -35.12
CA ARG A 330 6.85 11.40 -35.19
C ARG A 330 7.41 10.98 -33.84
N TYR A 331 7.02 11.64 -32.76
CA TYR A 331 7.62 11.43 -31.43
C TYR A 331 6.65 10.88 -30.39
N MET A 332 5.34 11.00 -30.62
CA MET A 332 4.31 10.57 -29.66
C MET A 332 3.44 9.48 -30.28
N HIS A 333 4.01 8.30 -30.52
CA HIS A 333 3.25 7.12 -30.94
C HIS A 333 2.97 6.23 -29.74
N TRP A 334 1.69 6.10 -29.43
CA TRP A 334 1.15 5.23 -28.39
C TRP A 334 0.76 3.90 -29.02
N GLN A 335 1.56 2.86 -28.76
CA GLN A 335 1.26 1.50 -29.21
C GLN A 335 -0.07 1.02 -28.64
N GLU A 336 -0.79 0.19 -29.39
CA GLU A 336 -2.09 -0.34 -28.98
C GLU A 336 -2.04 -0.99 -27.58
N GLU A 337 -0.98 -1.74 -27.30
CA GLU A 337 -0.80 -2.49 -26.05
C GLU A 337 -0.72 -1.58 -24.81
N LEU A 338 -0.43 -0.28 -24.98
CA LEU A 338 -0.39 0.71 -23.89
C LEU A 338 -1.75 1.33 -23.60
N ILE A 339 -2.66 1.35 -24.58
CA ILE A 339 -3.95 2.06 -24.52
C ILE A 339 -5.15 1.11 -24.52
N ILE A 340 -4.99 -0.14 -24.94
CA ILE A 340 -6.05 -1.13 -25.11
C ILE A 340 -5.65 -2.45 -24.44
N GLY A 341 -6.56 -2.98 -23.62
CA GLY A 341 -6.41 -4.28 -22.94
C GLY A 341 -7.38 -5.34 -23.47
N GLY A 342 -6.91 -6.59 -23.54
CA GLY A 342 -7.72 -7.74 -23.94
C GLY A 342 -8.24 -7.65 -25.38
N ALA A 343 -7.40 -7.17 -26.30
CA ALA A 343 -7.76 -6.99 -27.71
C ALA A 343 -7.85 -8.33 -28.47
N ALA A 344 -8.85 -8.48 -29.34
CA ALA A 344 -8.87 -9.52 -30.36
C ALA A 344 -8.72 -8.88 -31.75
N ARG A 345 -7.88 -9.50 -32.58
CA ARG A 345 -7.48 -8.98 -33.89
C ARG A 345 -7.90 -9.94 -35.00
N ASN A 346 -8.21 -9.37 -36.16
CA ASN A 346 -8.29 -10.11 -37.43
C ASN A 346 -7.28 -9.52 -38.41
N GLY A 347 -6.14 -10.20 -38.58
CA GLY A 347 -4.98 -9.64 -39.27
C GLY A 347 -4.45 -8.41 -38.53
N SER A 348 -4.34 -7.28 -39.23
CA SER A 348 -3.88 -6.00 -38.69
C SER A 348 -4.99 -5.12 -38.12
N ARG A 349 -6.26 -5.55 -38.19
CA ARG A 349 -7.41 -4.75 -37.74
C ARG A 349 -7.93 -5.24 -36.39
N LEU A 350 -8.14 -4.30 -35.47
CA LEU A 350 -8.80 -4.56 -34.20
C LEU A 350 -10.27 -4.92 -34.42
N LEU A 351 -10.76 -5.94 -33.71
CA LEU A 351 -12.17 -6.31 -33.69
C LEU A 351 -12.79 -6.00 -32.33
N THR A 352 -12.16 -6.47 -31.27
CA THR A 352 -12.69 -6.33 -29.91
C THR A 352 -11.64 -5.88 -28.92
N ALA A 353 -12.08 -5.25 -27.84
CA ALA A 353 -11.24 -4.92 -26.70
C ALA A 353 -12.05 -4.96 -25.41
N GLN A 354 -11.42 -5.43 -24.34
CA GLN A 354 -12.04 -5.59 -23.03
C GLN A 354 -11.80 -4.41 -22.10
N ALA A 355 -10.72 -3.66 -22.31
CA ALA A 355 -10.35 -2.52 -21.49
C ALA A 355 -9.74 -1.38 -22.32
N LEU A 356 -9.92 -0.15 -21.84
CA LEU A 356 -9.24 1.05 -22.33
C LEU A 356 -8.42 1.67 -21.21
N GLN A 357 -7.26 2.20 -21.53
CA GLN A 357 -6.34 2.81 -20.56
C GLN A 357 -5.92 4.21 -20.98
N THR A 358 -5.99 5.15 -20.04
CA THR A 358 -5.37 6.47 -20.15
C THR A 358 -4.38 6.66 -19.02
N VAL A 359 -3.20 7.22 -19.32
CA VAL A 359 -2.14 7.50 -18.35
C VAL A 359 -1.77 8.96 -18.38
N PHE A 360 -2.03 9.68 -17.29
CA PHE A 360 -1.58 11.06 -17.08
C PHE A 360 -0.19 11.03 -16.41
N HIS A 361 0.83 11.57 -17.06
CA HIS A 361 2.16 11.65 -16.47
C HIS A 361 2.29 12.94 -15.65
N LEU A 362 2.55 12.80 -14.36
CA LEU A 362 2.91 13.92 -13.48
C LEU A 362 4.43 14.01 -13.34
N MET A 363 4.90 15.21 -13.05
CA MET A 363 6.26 15.42 -12.55
C MET A 363 6.47 14.68 -11.23
N SER A 364 7.72 14.33 -10.93
CA SER A 364 8.08 13.93 -9.57
C SER A 364 8.09 15.13 -8.59
N ALA A 365 8.14 14.85 -7.30
CA ALA A 365 8.19 15.89 -6.28
C ALA A 365 9.44 16.77 -6.43
N ASP A 366 10.60 16.17 -6.75
CA ASP A 366 11.82 16.94 -7.00
C ASP A 366 11.77 17.75 -8.31
N GLN A 367 11.18 17.21 -9.38
CA GLN A 367 10.96 17.98 -10.61
C GLN A 367 10.03 19.16 -10.37
N LEU A 368 8.88 18.94 -9.72
CA LEU A 368 7.93 19.99 -9.38
C LEU A 368 8.58 21.06 -8.50
N PHE A 369 9.39 20.64 -7.52
CA PHE A 369 10.15 21.56 -6.68
C PHE A 369 11.07 22.45 -7.52
N ARG A 370 11.85 21.87 -8.44
CA ARG A 370 12.79 22.60 -9.31
C ARG A 370 12.08 23.54 -10.26
N THR A 371 10.96 23.12 -10.86
CA THR A 371 10.17 23.91 -11.81
C THR A 371 9.71 25.22 -11.20
N PHE A 372 9.18 25.18 -9.97
CA PHE A 372 8.67 26.37 -9.29
C PHE A 372 9.69 27.05 -8.36
N LYS A 373 10.97 26.63 -8.40
CA LYS A 373 12.01 27.20 -7.54
C LYS A 373 12.39 28.60 -8.03
N GLY A 374 12.04 29.61 -7.25
CA GLY A 374 12.29 31.02 -7.61
C GLY A 374 11.21 31.62 -8.51
N ASP A 375 10.10 30.89 -8.72
CA ASP A 375 8.91 31.42 -9.38
C ASP A 375 8.25 32.49 -8.48
N TYR A 376 7.74 33.56 -9.10
CA TYR A 376 7.01 34.61 -8.42
C TYR A 376 5.74 34.08 -7.73
N GLU A 377 5.13 33.02 -8.27
CA GLU A 377 3.94 32.39 -7.69
C GLU A 377 4.21 31.75 -6.32
N MET A 378 5.47 31.40 -6.03
CA MET A 378 5.87 30.73 -4.78
C MET A 378 6.58 31.64 -3.79
N LEU A 379 6.72 32.94 -4.05
CA LEU A 379 7.47 33.87 -3.18
C LEU A 379 6.89 33.97 -1.76
N ASP A 380 5.58 33.81 -1.61
CA ASP A 380 4.85 33.83 -0.34
C ASP A 380 4.87 32.49 0.41
N VAL A 381 5.37 31.43 -0.22
CA VAL A 381 5.43 30.08 0.34
C VAL A 381 6.89 29.70 0.53
N ASN A 382 7.28 29.24 1.74
CA ASN A 382 8.59 28.60 1.93
C ASN A 382 8.61 27.24 1.20
N TRP A 383 8.84 27.26 -0.11
CA TRP A 383 8.72 26.13 -1.03
C TRP A 383 9.86 25.13 -0.82
N ASN A 384 9.50 23.87 -0.59
CA ASN A 384 10.44 22.78 -0.34
C ASN A 384 9.92 21.48 -0.98
N ARG A 385 10.77 20.44 -0.98
CA ARG A 385 10.42 19.13 -1.58
C ARG A 385 9.22 18.47 -0.91
N GLU A 386 9.10 18.60 0.42
CA GLU A 386 7.98 18.03 1.18
C GLU A 386 6.64 18.64 0.79
N LYS A 387 6.58 19.96 0.59
CA LYS A 387 5.39 20.67 0.12
C LYS A 387 5.03 20.27 -1.31
N ALA A 388 6.03 20.09 -2.17
CA ALA A 388 5.82 19.58 -3.53
C ALA A 388 5.20 18.18 -3.51
N ALA A 389 5.73 17.28 -2.69
CA ALA A 389 5.15 15.95 -2.48
C ALA A 389 3.72 16.02 -1.92
N ALA A 390 3.48 16.89 -0.93
CA ALA A 390 2.15 17.06 -0.34
C ALA A 390 1.10 17.57 -1.34
N VAL A 391 1.49 18.47 -2.26
CA VAL A 391 0.64 18.92 -3.38
C VAL A 391 0.28 17.75 -4.29
N LEU A 392 1.27 16.95 -4.72
CA LEU A 392 1.05 15.80 -5.58
C LEU A 392 0.16 14.76 -4.90
N ASP A 393 0.39 14.44 -3.63
CA ASP A 393 -0.42 13.48 -2.87
C ASP A 393 -1.87 13.96 -2.74
N ALA A 394 -2.08 15.25 -2.44
CA ALA A 394 -3.41 15.84 -2.35
C ALA A 394 -4.14 15.81 -3.71
N TRP A 395 -3.44 16.13 -4.80
CA TRP A 395 -4.00 16.08 -6.15
C TRP A 395 -4.32 14.65 -6.57
N GLN A 396 -3.44 13.68 -6.33
CA GLN A 396 -3.67 12.26 -6.65
C GLN A 396 -4.87 11.68 -5.89
N ARG A 397 -5.03 12.00 -4.61
CA ARG A 397 -6.22 11.61 -3.83
C ARG A 397 -7.50 12.21 -4.40
N LYS A 398 -7.47 13.49 -4.79
CA LYS A 398 -8.62 14.14 -5.41
C LYS A 398 -8.94 13.54 -6.79
N PHE A 399 -7.92 13.24 -7.59
CA PHE A 399 -8.05 12.58 -8.89
C PHE A 399 -8.81 11.25 -8.75
N VAL A 400 -8.45 10.41 -7.78
CA VAL A 400 -9.16 9.13 -7.55
C VAL A 400 -10.63 9.35 -7.21
N GLN A 401 -10.93 10.32 -6.35
CA GLN A 401 -12.32 10.65 -5.99
C GLN A 401 -13.13 11.14 -7.20
N VAL A 402 -12.56 12.03 -8.02
CA VAL A 402 -13.23 12.59 -9.20
C VAL A 402 -13.51 11.53 -10.25
N VAL A 403 -12.55 10.63 -10.52
CA VAL A 403 -12.74 9.52 -11.48
C VAL A 403 -13.81 8.54 -11.01
N GLN A 404 -13.86 8.23 -9.71
CA GLN A 404 -14.91 7.36 -9.18
C GLN A 404 -16.31 8.01 -9.27
N GLN A 405 -16.39 9.33 -9.13
CA GLN A 405 -17.64 10.08 -9.22
C GLN A 405 -18.10 10.36 -10.65
N SER A 406 -17.22 10.23 -11.65
CA SER A 406 -17.56 10.50 -13.06
C SER A 406 -18.39 9.40 -13.72
N VAL A 407 -18.54 8.23 -13.07
CA VAL A 407 -19.29 7.09 -13.59
C VAL A 407 -20.70 7.07 -12.99
N PRO A 408 -21.77 7.21 -13.81
CA PRO A 408 -23.13 7.05 -13.32
C PRO A 408 -23.36 5.65 -12.74
N PRO A 409 -24.14 5.50 -11.65
CA PRO A 409 -24.37 4.19 -11.01
C PRO A 409 -25.04 3.15 -11.93
N ASN A 410 -25.81 3.64 -12.91
CA ASN A 410 -26.52 2.84 -13.91
C ASN A 410 -25.68 2.55 -15.18
N SER A 411 -24.41 2.96 -15.20
CA SER A 411 -23.55 2.71 -16.35
C SER A 411 -23.20 1.23 -16.49
N SER A 412 -23.11 0.78 -17.73
CA SER A 412 -22.59 -0.53 -18.11
C SER A 412 -21.07 -0.60 -18.03
N HIS A 413 -20.38 0.53 -17.92
CA HIS A 413 -18.93 0.63 -17.82
C HIS A 413 -18.51 0.93 -16.38
N VAL A 414 -17.34 0.42 -16.00
CA VAL A 414 -16.69 0.71 -14.72
C VAL A 414 -15.36 1.37 -15.04
N VAL A 415 -15.10 2.53 -14.43
CA VAL A 415 -13.81 3.22 -14.56
C VAL A 415 -13.11 3.16 -13.22
N SER A 416 -11.91 2.60 -13.23
CA SER A 416 -11.03 2.49 -12.08
C SER A 416 -9.83 3.41 -12.25
N SER A 417 -9.37 4.01 -11.17
CA SER A 417 -8.17 4.84 -11.14
C SER A 417 -7.11 4.22 -10.24
N PHE A 418 -5.84 4.44 -10.61
CA PHE A 418 -4.70 4.01 -9.82
C PHE A 418 -3.63 5.11 -9.82
N THR A 419 -3.10 5.39 -8.64
CA THR A 419 -2.07 6.40 -8.39
C THR A 419 -0.99 5.83 -7.47
N GLN A 420 0.20 6.44 -7.47
CA GLN A 420 1.25 6.06 -6.54
C GLN A 420 0.84 6.30 -5.07
N THR A 421 0.10 7.38 -4.79
CA THR A 421 -0.42 7.65 -3.44
C THR A 421 -1.41 6.57 -2.99
N THR A 422 -2.31 6.10 -3.86
CA THR A 422 -3.22 5.00 -3.49
C THR A 422 -2.48 3.71 -3.16
N LEU A 423 -1.37 3.42 -3.84
CA LEU A 423 -0.54 2.26 -3.52
C LEU A 423 0.12 2.40 -2.13
N LYS A 424 0.67 3.58 -1.83
CA LYS A 424 1.20 3.90 -0.49
C LYS A 424 0.12 3.80 0.59
N ASP A 425 -1.07 4.33 0.33
CA ASP A 425 -2.21 4.27 1.25
C ASP A 425 -2.66 2.82 1.49
N ILE A 426 -2.66 1.98 0.45
CA ILE A 426 -2.93 0.53 0.56
C ILE A 426 -1.89 -0.13 1.47
N LEU A 427 -0.60 0.09 1.25
CA LEU A 427 0.47 -0.48 2.08
C LEU A 427 0.37 -0.02 3.54
N ARG A 428 0.10 1.27 3.75
CA ARG A 428 -0.12 1.83 5.09
C ARG A 428 -1.34 1.20 5.78
N SER A 429 -2.39 0.90 5.03
CA SER A 429 -3.57 0.22 5.57
C SER A 429 -3.26 -1.24 5.94
N PHE A 430 -2.47 -1.96 5.12
CA PHE A 430 -2.04 -3.33 5.40
C PHE A 430 -1.09 -3.43 6.59
N SER A 431 -0.22 -2.43 6.77
CA SER A 431 0.68 -2.35 7.92
C SER A 431 0.00 -1.80 9.18
N SER A 432 -1.22 -1.25 9.07
CA SER A 432 -1.95 -0.74 10.23
C SER A 432 -2.38 -1.88 11.16
N VAL A 433 -1.84 -1.87 12.37
CA VAL A 433 -2.09 -2.89 13.37
C VAL A 433 -3.39 -2.59 14.10
N SER A 434 -4.38 -3.50 14.01
CA SER A 434 -5.62 -3.38 14.77
C SER A 434 -5.41 -3.82 16.22
N ALA A 435 -5.31 -2.84 17.13
CA ALA A 435 -5.18 -3.08 18.57
C ALA A 435 -6.34 -3.93 19.13
N VAL A 436 -7.54 -3.78 18.58
CA VAL A 436 -8.74 -4.55 18.98
C VAL A 436 -8.55 -6.04 18.70
N ARG A 437 -8.02 -6.39 17.52
CA ARG A 437 -7.78 -7.80 17.16
C ARG A 437 -6.68 -8.42 18.03
N ILE A 438 -5.61 -7.67 18.30
CA ILE A 438 -4.52 -8.13 19.19
C ILE A 438 -5.04 -8.37 20.62
N ALA A 439 -5.73 -7.37 21.19
CA ALA A 439 -6.28 -7.48 22.54
C ALA A 439 -7.30 -8.64 22.64
N GLY A 440 -8.17 -8.79 21.63
CA GLY A 440 -9.12 -9.89 21.56
C GLY A 440 -8.43 -11.27 21.50
N GLY A 441 -7.36 -11.39 20.72
CA GLY A 441 -6.57 -12.62 20.64
C GLY A 441 -5.92 -13.01 21.97
N TYR A 442 -5.24 -12.07 22.63
CA TYR A 442 -4.62 -12.32 23.94
C TYR A 442 -5.67 -12.61 25.03
N LEU A 443 -6.81 -11.93 25.01
CA LEU A 443 -7.91 -12.22 25.94
C LEU A 443 -8.45 -13.65 25.75
N LEU A 444 -8.63 -14.08 24.50
CA LEU A 444 -9.06 -15.44 24.19
C LEU A 444 -8.04 -16.49 24.65
N MET A 445 -6.73 -16.22 24.47
CA MET A 445 -5.66 -17.06 25.00
C MET A 445 -5.67 -17.13 26.54
N MET A 446 -5.93 -16.01 27.22
CA MET A 446 -6.05 -15.95 28.68
C MET A 446 -7.23 -16.81 29.18
N VAL A 447 -8.41 -16.68 28.55
CA VAL A 447 -9.60 -17.48 28.89
C VAL A 447 -9.31 -18.97 28.67
N TYR A 448 -8.74 -19.32 27.51
CA TYR A 448 -8.38 -20.70 27.19
C TYR A 448 -7.37 -21.29 28.18
N SER A 449 -6.30 -20.57 28.51
CA SER A 449 -5.29 -21.03 29.47
C SER A 449 -5.87 -21.18 30.88
N CYS A 450 -6.80 -20.31 31.28
CA CYS A 450 -7.48 -20.42 32.55
C CYS A 450 -8.37 -21.67 32.59
N MET A 451 -9.22 -21.88 31.58
CA MET A 451 -10.15 -23.00 31.51
C MET A 451 -9.44 -24.36 31.47
N THR A 452 -8.32 -24.47 30.75
CA THR A 452 -7.55 -25.72 30.63
C THR A 452 -6.79 -26.11 31.90
N MET A 453 -6.35 -25.13 32.69
CA MET A 453 -5.58 -25.36 33.93
C MET A 453 -6.43 -25.28 35.21
N LEU A 454 -7.72 -24.93 35.09
CA LEU A 454 -8.68 -24.99 36.18
C LEU A 454 -8.99 -26.45 36.51
N ARG A 455 -8.76 -26.81 37.78
CA ARG A 455 -9.16 -28.11 38.33
C ARG A 455 -10.13 -27.87 39.48
N TRP A 456 -11.09 -28.78 39.63
CA TRP A 456 -12.13 -28.72 40.67
C TRP A 456 -11.55 -28.78 42.09
N GLU A 457 -10.40 -29.44 42.26
CA GLU A 457 -9.63 -29.39 43.51
C GLU A 457 -8.88 -28.05 43.61
N CYS A 458 -9.36 -27.11 44.44
CA CYS A 458 -8.74 -25.78 44.61
C CYS A 458 -7.24 -25.83 44.95
N GLY A 459 -6.78 -26.85 45.69
CA GLY A 459 -5.37 -27.03 46.05
C GLY A 459 -4.46 -27.50 44.90
N ARG A 460 -5.02 -27.87 43.74
CA ARG A 460 -4.30 -28.29 42.53
C ARG A 460 -4.66 -27.45 41.30
N SER A 461 -5.45 -26.40 41.47
CA SER A 461 -5.80 -25.50 40.38
C SER A 461 -4.57 -24.68 39.98
N GLN A 462 -4.24 -24.68 38.69
CA GLN A 462 -3.07 -23.97 38.13
C GLN A 462 -3.48 -22.78 37.24
N GLY A 463 -4.74 -22.33 37.33
CA GLY A 463 -5.26 -21.25 36.49
C GLY A 463 -4.44 -19.96 36.57
N ALA A 464 -3.99 -19.57 37.78
CA ALA A 464 -3.14 -18.38 37.96
C ALA A 464 -1.76 -18.50 37.28
N VAL A 465 -1.19 -19.71 37.25
CA VAL A 465 0.07 -19.99 36.56
C VAL A 465 -0.11 -19.84 35.05
N GLY A 466 -1.22 -20.34 34.51
CA GLY A 466 -1.58 -20.16 33.10
C GLY A 466 -1.77 -18.68 32.71
N LEU A 467 -2.54 -17.94 33.51
CA LEU A 467 -2.75 -16.50 33.29
C LEU A 467 -1.44 -15.70 33.34
N ALA A 468 -0.61 -15.92 34.36
CA ALA A 468 0.70 -15.27 34.46
C ALA A 468 1.63 -15.68 33.30
N GLY A 469 1.56 -16.93 32.86
CA GLY A 469 2.31 -17.44 31.71
C GLY A 469 1.97 -16.71 30.42
N VAL A 470 0.69 -16.53 30.10
CA VAL A 470 0.26 -15.79 28.90
C VAL A 470 0.70 -14.31 28.96
N LEU A 471 0.62 -13.67 30.13
CA LEU A 471 1.13 -12.31 30.32
C LEU A 471 2.65 -12.22 30.11
N LEU A 472 3.40 -13.19 30.62
CA LEU A 472 4.85 -13.27 30.40
C LEU A 472 5.20 -13.52 28.92
N VAL A 473 4.43 -14.33 28.20
CA VAL A 473 4.60 -14.53 26.76
C VAL A 473 4.35 -13.23 26.00
N ALA A 474 3.28 -12.50 26.33
CA ALA A 474 2.99 -11.20 25.72
C ALA A 474 4.12 -10.19 25.98
N LEU A 475 4.62 -10.13 27.22
CA LEU A 475 5.76 -9.29 27.58
C LEU A 475 7.04 -9.71 26.85
N SER A 476 7.28 -11.02 26.71
CA SER A 476 8.43 -11.55 25.97
C SER A 476 8.37 -11.16 24.49
N VAL A 477 7.21 -11.25 23.84
CA VAL A 477 7.03 -10.82 22.45
C VAL A 477 7.28 -9.31 22.33
N ALA A 478 6.70 -8.50 23.22
CA ALA A 478 6.91 -7.06 23.24
C ALA A 478 8.40 -6.71 23.44
N SER A 479 9.08 -7.38 24.37
CA SER A 479 10.50 -7.17 24.62
C SER A 479 11.38 -7.59 23.44
N GLY A 480 11.06 -8.69 22.75
CA GLY A 480 11.78 -9.15 21.57
C GLY A 480 11.62 -8.17 20.41
N LEU A 481 10.40 -7.71 20.15
CA LEU A 481 10.14 -6.68 19.15
C LEU A 481 10.85 -5.36 19.50
N GLY A 482 10.80 -4.96 20.77
CA GLY A 482 11.49 -3.76 21.26
C GLY A 482 13.00 -3.84 21.12
N LEU A 483 13.59 -5.01 21.37
CA LEU A 483 15.01 -5.26 21.12
C LEU A 483 15.35 -5.23 19.63
N CYS A 484 14.49 -5.78 18.76
CA CYS A 484 14.71 -5.73 17.31
C CYS A 484 14.58 -4.32 16.72
N SER A 485 13.84 -3.42 17.39
CA SER A 485 13.69 -2.03 16.95
C SER A 485 14.80 -1.09 17.45
N LEU A 486 15.58 -1.52 18.44
CA LEU A 486 16.76 -0.81 18.95
C LEU A 486 17.97 -1.15 18.08
#